data_AF-A8X7I1-F1
#
_entry.id   AF-A8X7I1-F1
#
_cell.length_a   1.000
_cell.length_b   1.000
_cell.length_c   1.000
_cell.angle_alpha   90.00
_cell.angle_beta   90.00
_cell.angle_gamma   90.00
#
_symmetry.space_group_name_H-M   'P 1'
#
loop_
_entity.id
_entity.type
_entity.pdbx_description
1 polymer ?
#
loop_
_entity_poly.entity_id
_entity_poly.type
_entity_poly.pdbx_seq_one_letter_code
_entity_poly.pdbx_strand_id
1 'polypeptide(L)'
;MSFLTNLKFPDTVSIYHAYLPNEYWDLVTFENDEACLKVADPRLNYYGGAEKLCKEIEKFRNFPGSLNKFQTELSTKYCTLKPAIYKTRKGKSYIYKHDLLAQMNYEVWTSSIKKNPDNMPLFPIVAIYLRTKECMMGGAIYEMVPFDVEKFDELKNQIEMRYSSFKKSSKKKKRVKSLKDVFEKFKGIMPRNKHDPEFTSLYKHFLKLHKKRPVGINAKFFENLLHVASIVFDEFDRFVAENESWFLLNKAGSQEPTVRLFGEHFGNYVFGVELLQEMRRAGLETAVIEEAIGDSGPMGTLYYPELLKLLKCQIWRIEFVITPFRKTSHKAVWIPTPDDNYCIDALDIIFELIEWTHVKGFFQGASDDQRDNIIKSFKSLEYVLKKDLVAESEVNQIKETFFEDLQKFNITPPSNKKEVRESSALSVEYLIHELSYLGLKIPFPEISLFANKVFQLMSKYLMEPVDMIHAVRICHFICIYSRIKYSTLITPEVALYLRVSDHVFAQK
;
A
#
# COMPACT_ATOMS: atom_id res chain seq x y z
N MET A 1 13.61 -2.50 -16.78
CA MET A 1 12.16 -2.67 -16.54
C MET A 1 11.48 -3.18 -17.81
N SER A 2 11.45 -4.50 -18.01
CA SER A 2 10.77 -5.17 -19.14
C SER A 2 9.25 -5.29 -18.93
N PHE A 3 8.80 -5.24 -17.67
CA PHE A 3 7.41 -5.48 -17.29
C PHE A 3 6.42 -4.43 -17.82
N LEU A 4 6.84 -3.19 -18.10
CA LEU A 4 5.94 -2.13 -18.58
C LEU A 4 5.27 -2.45 -19.93
N THR A 5 5.86 -3.35 -20.71
CA THR A 5 5.35 -3.80 -22.01
C THR A 5 5.18 -5.32 -22.10
N ASN A 6 5.88 -6.10 -21.26
CA ASN A 6 5.85 -7.57 -21.18
C ASN A 6 5.63 -8.04 -19.73
N LEU A 7 4.37 -8.09 -19.31
CA LEU A 7 3.99 -8.43 -17.94
C LEU A 7 3.93 -9.94 -17.68
N LYS A 8 4.20 -10.32 -16.42
CA LYS A 8 3.87 -11.66 -15.89
C LYS A 8 2.38 -11.85 -15.66
N PHE A 9 1.68 -10.80 -15.20
CA PHE A 9 0.25 -10.81 -14.92
C PHE A 9 -0.41 -9.53 -15.47
N PRO A 10 -1.64 -9.61 -16.00
CA PRO A 10 -2.33 -8.43 -16.55
C PRO A 10 -2.87 -7.50 -15.44
N ASP A 11 -2.90 -6.20 -15.74
CA ASP A 11 -3.50 -5.14 -14.92
C ASP A 11 -3.17 -5.24 -13.41
N THR A 12 -4.18 -5.23 -12.52
CA THR A 12 -4.00 -5.28 -11.06
C THR A 12 -3.80 -6.69 -10.53
N VAL A 13 -3.81 -7.75 -11.35
CA VAL A 13 -3.70 -9.15 -10.88
C VAL A 13 -2.40 -9.36 -10.08
N SER A 14 -1.30 -8.72 -10.47
CA SER A 14 -0.04 -8.81 -9.70
C SER A 14 -0.16 -8.28 -8.27
N ILE A 15 -1.01 -7.27 -8.05
CA ILE A 15 -1.27 -6.69 -6.73
C ILE A 15 -2.09 -7.66 -5.88
N TYR A 16 -3.12 -8.28 -6.45
CA TYR A 16 -3.88 -9.33 -5.78
C TYR A 16 -2.98 -10.50 -5.39
N HIS A 17 -2.10 -10.95 -6.30
CA HIS A 17 -1.16 -12.03 -6.03
C HIS A 17 -0.07 -11.67 -5.02
N ALA A 18 0.32 -10.39 -4.93
CA ALA A 18 1.22 -9.93 -3.88
C ALA A 18 0.55 -9.88 -2.50
N TYR A 19 -0.76 -9.64 -2.47
CA TYR A 19 -1.55 -9.62 -1.24
C TYR A 19 -1.93 -11.03 -0.75
N LEU A 20 -2.43 -11.87 -1.66
CA LEU A 20 -2.95 -13.20 -1.36
C LEU A 20 -1.84 -14.25 -1.33
N PRO A 21 -1.94 -15.25 -0.44
CA PRO A 21 -1.08 -16.42 -0.50
C PRO A 21 -1.37 -17.21 -1.79
N ASN A 22 -0.36 -17.92 -2.31
CA ASN A 22 -0.40 -18.57 -3.63
C ASN A 22 -1.57 -19.55 -3.80
N GLU A 23 -2.01 -20.17 -2.70
CA GLU A 23 -3.12 -21.12 -2.67
C GLU A 23 -4.46 -20.48 -3.02
N TYR A 24 -4.55 -19.15 -2.90
CA TYR A 24 -5.76 -18.36 -3.13
C TYR A 24 -5.65 -17.50 -4.39
N TRP A 25 -4.59 -17.65 -5.18
CA TRP A 25 -4.48 -16.96 -6.47
C TRP A 25 -5.61 -17.36 -7.42
N ASP A 26 -6.15 -18.57 -7.29
CA ASP A 26 -7.29 -19.04 -8.09
C ASP A 26 -8.62 -18.34 -7.73
N LEU A 27 -8.66 -17.55 -6.64
CA LEU A 27 -9.79 -16.66 -6.32
C LEU A 27 -9.85 -15.46 -7.26
N VAL A 28 -8.74 -15.14 -7.93
CA VAL A 28 -8.61 -13.99 -8.84
C VAL A 28 -8.77 -14.49 -10.27
N THR A 29 -9.83 -14.05 -10.94
CA THR A 29 -10.02 -14.23 -12.38
C THR A 29 -9.68 -12.94 -13.11
N PHE A 30 -9.47 -13.04 -14.41
CA PHE A 30 -9.29 -11.87 -15.27
C PHE A 30 -10.39 -11.86 -16.32
N GLU A 31 -11.36 -10.98 -16.14
CA GLU A 31 -12.58 -10.91 -16.94
C GLU A 31 -12.80 -9.48 -17.42
N ASN A 32 -13.23 -9.30 -18.67
CA ASN A 32 -13.51 -7.98 -19.25
C ASN A 32 -12.36 -6.95 -19.17
N ASP A 33 -11.11 -7.43 -19.12
CA ASP A 33 -9.88 -6.65 -18.94
C ASP A 33 -9.66 -6.11 -17.51
N GLU A 34 -10.32 -6.69 -16.49
CA GLU A 34 -10.14 -6.31 -15.09
C GLU A 34 -9.93 -7.56 -14.22
N ALA A 35 -9.22 -7.39 -13.10
CA ALA A 35 -9.12 -8.43 -12.08
C ALA A 35 -10.45 -8.55 -11.33
N CYS A 36 -11.01 -9.76 -11.27
CA CYS A 36 -12.28 -10.06 -10.62
C CYS A 36 -12.07 -11.11 -9.52
N LEU A 37 -12.84 -11.03 -8.45
CA LEU A 37 -12.87 -12.07 -7.41
C LEU A 37 -14.00 -13.05 -7.67
N LYS A 38 -13.77 -14.34 -7.41
CA LYS A 38 -14.83 -15.38 -7.40
C LYS A 38 -15.73 -15.21 -6.18
N VAL A 39 -16.68 -14.26 -6.25
CA VAL A 39 -17.50 -13.80 -5.11
C VAL A 39 -18.26 -14.89 -4.35
N ALA A 40 -18.52 -16.04 -4.98
CA ALA A 40 -19.23 -17.17 -4.37
C ALA A 40 -18.29 -18.17 -3.66
N ASP A 41 -16.97 -17.98 -3.73
CA ASP A 41 -16.01 -18.88 -3.09
C ASP A 41 -15.96 -18.65 -1.58
N PRO A 42 -16.27 -19.65 -0.73
CA PRO A 42 -16.33 -19.49 0.71
C PRO A 42 -14.99 -19.12 1.35
N ARG A 43 -13.85 -19.33 0.66
CA ARG A 43 -12.53 -18.91 1.16
C ARG A 43 -12.42 -17.38 1.26
N LEU A 44 -13.25 -16.62 0.56
CA LEU A 44 -13.29 -15.16 0.69
C LEU A 44 -13.78 -14.70 2.06
N ASN A 45 -14.54 -15.52 2.79
CA ASN A 45 -15.01 -15.19 4.13
C ASN A 45 -13.85 -14.92 5.07
N TYR A 46 -12.71 -15.61 4.89
CA TYR A 46 -11.47 -15.36 5.63
C TYR A 46 -10.97 -13.90 5.56
N TYR A 47 -11.30 -13.20 4.47
CA TYR A 47 -10.96 -11.79 4.25
C TYR A 47 -12.16 -10.85 4.46
N GLY A 48 -13.25 -11.33 5.05
CA GLY A 48 -14.51 -10.61 5.22
C GLY A 48 -15.32 -10.44 3.92
N GLY A 49 -15.13 -11.34 2.95
CA GLY A 49 -15.81 -11.33 1.66
C GLY A 49 -15.11 -10.48 0.59
N ALA A 50 -15.66 -10.52 -0.63
CA ALA A 50 -15.06 -9.87 -1.79
C ALA A 50 -14.90 -8.35 -1.63
N GLU A 51 -15.91 -7.68 -1.06
CA GLU A 51 -15.88 -6.22 -0.89
C GLU A 51 -14.80 -5.78 0.11
N LYS A 52 -14.71 -6.45 1.27
CA LYS A 52 -13.68 -6.14 2.28
C LYS A 52 -12.28 -6.44 1.73
N LEU A 53 -12.09 -7.57 1.04
CA LEU A 53 -10.82 -7.89 0.37
C LEU A 53 -10.41 -6.82 -0.66
N CYS A 54 -11.33 -6.34 -1.51
CA CYS A 54 -11.03 -5.26 -2.45
C CYS A 54 -10.59 -3.97 -1.74
N LYS A 55 -11.25 -3.60 -0.64
CA LYS A 55 -10.85 -2.44 0.18
C LYS A 55 -9.47 -2.62 0.80
N GLU A 56 -9.17 -3.82 1.32
CA GLU A 56 -7.86 -4.13 1.90
C GLU A 56 -6.75 -4.10 0.85
N ILE A 57 -7.01 -4.61 -0.37
CA ILE A 57 -6.04 -4.55 -1.47
C ILE A 57 -5.78 -3.10 -1.91
N GLU A 58 -6.82 -2.26 -1.95
CA GLU A 58 -6.66 -0.83 -2.21
C GLU A 58 -5.86 -0.14 -1.10
N LYS A 59 -6.05 -0.50 0.19
CA LYS A 59 -5.19 -0.03 1.29
C LYS A 59 -3.74 -0.51 1.11
N PHE A 60 -3.55 -1.79 0.78
CA PHE A 60 -2.24 -2.43 0.60
C PHE A 60 -1.39 -1.76 -0.46
N ARG A 61 -2.01 -1.39 -1.59
CA ARG A 61 -1.32 -0.74 -2.72
C ARG A 61 -1.23 0.78 -2.62
N ASN A 62 -1.84 1.39 -1.61
CA ASN A 62 -1.84 2.83 -1.45
C ASN A 62 -0.55 3.26 -0.75
N PHE A 63 0.59 3.17 -1.42
CA PHE A 63 1.87 3.71 -0.98
C PHE A 63 2.67 4.24 -2.18
N PRO A 64 3.64 5.16 -1.95
CA PRO A 64 4.44 5.72 -3.03
C PRO A 64 5.15 4.65 -3.86
N GLY A 65 5.07 4.74 -5.19
CA GLY A 65 5.74 3.82 -6.13
C GLY A 65 5.11 2.43 -6.26
N SER A 66 3.94 2.18 -5.67
CA SER A 66 3.34 0.83 -5.60
C SER A 66 3.15 0.14 -6.96
N LEU A 67 2.81 0.88 -8.01
CA LEU A 67 2.62 0.33 -9.36
C LEU A 67 3.94 -0.23 -9.92
N ASN A 68 5.07 0.46 -9.70
CA ASN A 68 6.39 -0.03 -10.11
C ASN A 68 6.81 -1.21 -9.24
N LYS A 69 6.58 -1.12 -7.93
CA LYS A 69 6.86 -2.17 -6.95
C LYS A 69 6.15 -3.49 -7.30
N PHE A 70 4.88 -3.42 -7.68
CA PHE A 70 4.10 -4.59 -8.12
C PHE A 70 4.21 -4.88 -9.63
N GLN A 71 5.15 -4.21 -10.31
CA GLN A 71 5.50 -4.44 -11.71
C GLN A 71 4.28 -4.40 -12.65
N THR A 72 3.39 -3.42 -12.49
CA THR A 72 2.17 -3.30 -13.29
C THR A 72 2.42 -2.59 -14.63
N GLU A 73 1.50 -2.72 -15.60
CA GLU A 73 1.59 -2.03 -16.91
C GLU A 73 1.25 -0.55 -16.82
N LEU A 74 1.72 0.24 -17.80
CA LEU A 74 1.51 1.69 -17.85
C LEU A 74 0.02 2.09 -17.77
N SER A 75 -0.88 1.25 -18.29
CA SER A 75 -2.33 1.44 -18.26
C SER A 75 -3.01 1.10 -16.93
N THR A 76 -2.31 0.44 -15.99
CA THR A 76 -2.90 0.07 -14.71
C THR A 76 -3.32 1.31 -13.93
N LYS A 77 -4.58 1.30 -13.50
CA LYS A 77 -5.19 2.42 -12.78
C LYS A 77 -4.44 2.69 -11.47
N TYR A 78 -4.29 3.96 -11.12
CA TYR A 78 -3.86 4.36 -9.76
C TYR A 78 -4.87 3.88 -8.72
N CYS A 79 -4.43 3.83 -7.46
CA CYS A 79 -5.30 3.52 -6.33
C CYS A 79 -6.51 4.48 -6.30
N THR A 80 -7.66 3.94 -5.95
CA THR A 80 -8.92 4.68 -5.83
C THR A 80 -9.04 5.44 -4.52
N LEU A 81 -8.25 5.03 -3.51
CA LEU A 81 -8.15 5.74 -2.24
C LEU A 81 -7.32 7.01 -2.41
N LYS A 82 -7.64 8.03 -1.60
CA LYS A 82 -6.83 9.24 -1.51
C LYS A 82 -5.42 8.85 -0.99
N PRO A 83 -4.35 9.41 -1.57
CA PRO A 83 -3.01 9.26 -1.00
C PRO A 83 -2.94 9.76 0.43
N ALA A 84 -2.01 9.22 1.21
CA ALA A 84 -1.85 9.63 2.60
C ALA A 84 -1.27 11.04 2.70
N ILE A 85 -1.94 11.87 3.50
CA ILE A 85 -1.45 13.19 3.92
C ILE A 85 -0.96 13.06 5.35
N TYR A 86 0.32 13.34 5.55
CA TYR A 86 0.99 13.24 6.83
C TYR A 86 1.04 14.61 7.50
N LYS A 87 1.18 14.62 8.82
CA LYS A 87 1.23 15.88 9.60
C LYS A 87 2.47 15.91 10.47
N THR A 88 3.02 17.10 10.64
CA THR A 88 3.98 17.37 11.72
C THR A 88 3.25 17.52 13.05
N ARG A 89 4.00 17.53 14.17
CA ARG A 89 3.43 17.89 15.48
C ARG A 89 2.84 19.30 15.53
N LYS A 90 3.26 20.19 14.61
CA LYS A 90 2.73 21.56 14.45
C LYS A 90 1.48 21.62 13.57
N GLY A 91 1.01 20.48 13.04
CA GLY A 91 -0.15 20.42 12.15
C GLY A 91 0.12 20.79 10.69
N LYS A 92 1.37 21.06 10.30
CA LYS A 92 1.74 21.27 8.88
C LYS A 92 1.53 19.96 8.11
N SER A 93 0.86 20.02 6.96
CA SER A 93 0.56 18.86 6.11
C SER A 93 1.66 18.58 5.10
N TYR A 94 1.97 17.31 4.87
CA TYR A 94 2.99 16.84 3.94
C TYR A 94 2.48 15.65 3.13
N ILE A 95 3.04 15.46 1.94
CA ILE A 95 2.77 14.33 1.04
C ILE A 95 4.09 13.89 0.40
N TYR A 96 4.21 12.61 0.03
CA TYR A 96 5.31 12.16 -0.81
C TYR A 96 5.23 12.81 -2.21
N LYS A 97 6.35 13.22 -2.78
CA LYS A 97 6.39 13.81 -4.13
C LYS A 97 5.76 12.89 -5.17
N HIS A 98 6.06 11.59 -5.10
CA HIS A 98 5.46 10.59 -5.98
C HIS A 98 3.92 10.55 -5.86
N ASP A 99 3.38 10.75 -4.66
CA ASP A 99 1.95 10.72 -4.40
C ASP A 99 1.22 12.00 -4.86
N LEU A 100 1.93 13.06 -5.25
CA LEU A 100 1.31 14.23 -5.90
C LEU A 100 0.61 13.83 -7.20
N LEU A 101 1.22 12.96 -8.01
CA LEU A 101 0.61 12.46 -9.25
C LEU A 101 -0.62 11.59 -8.95
N ALA A 102 -0.55 10.77 -7.89
CA ALA A 102 -1.69 9.99 -7.43
C ALA A 102 -2.83 10.89 -6.90
N GLN A 103 -2.49 12.00 -6.26
CA GLN A 103 -3.43 13.00 -5.78
C GLN A 103 -4.08 13.76 -6.95
N MET A 104 -3.31 14.14 -7.98
CA MET A 104 -3.84 14.73 -9.22
C MET A 104 -4.85 13.76 -9.89
N ASN A 105 -4.53 12.47 -9.95
CA ASN A 105 -5.45 11.44 -10.42
C ASN A 105 -6.73 11.37 -9.58
N TYR A 106 -6.58 11.38 -8.25
CA TYR A 106 -7.73 11.36 -7.33
C TYR A 106 -8.67 12.55 -7.57
N GLU A 107 -8.14 13.77 -7.73
CA GLU A 107 -8.97 14.94 -7.98
C GLU A 107 -9.74 14.90 -9.31
N VAL A 108 -9.13 14.35 -10.37
CA VAL A 108 -9.84 14.12 -11.64
C VAL A 108 -11.03 13.17 -11.45
N TRP A 109 -10.85 12.09 -10.69
CA TRP A 109 -11.89 11.07 -10.56
C TRP A 109 -12.91 11.33 -9.44
N THR A 110 -12.69 12.31 -8.58
CA THR A 110 -13.75 12.83 -7.70
C THR A 110 -14.56 13.95 -8.35
N SER A 111 -14.19 14.39 -9.54
CA SER A 111 -14.91 15.43 -10.29
C SER A 111 -16.14 14.89 -11.04
N SER A 112 -16.91 15.81 -11.63
CA SER A 112 -18.02 15.48 -12.55
C SER A 112 -17.63 14.64 -13.79
N ILE A 113 -16.33 14.45 -14.08
CA ILE A 113 -15.85 13.59 -15.17
C ILE A 113 -16.23 12.13 -14.92
N LYS A 114 -16.05 11.59 -13.71
CA LYS A 114 -16.33 10.18 -13.37
C LYS A 114 -17.82 9.83 -13.49
N LYS A 115 -18.71 10.82 -13.31
CA LYS A 115 -20.17 10.63 -13.38
C LYS A 115 -20.65 10.26 -14.79
N ASN A 116 -19.86 10.52 -15.83
CA ASN A 116 -20.19 10.11 -17.20
C ASN A 116 -19.50 8.77 -17.53
N PRO A 117 -20.25 7.66 -17.71
CA PRO A 117 -19.66 6.35 -18.01
C PRO A 117 -18.87 6.33 -19.33
N ASP A 118 -19.17 7.21 -20.29
CA ASP A 118 -18.41 7.33 -21.52
C ASP A 118 -16.97 7.81 -21.30
N ASN A 119 -16.67 8.39 -20.13
CA ASN A 119 -15.31 8.79 -19.76
C ASN A 119 -14.51 7.65 -19.12
N MET A 120 -15.11 6.52 -18.76
CA MET A 120 -14.39 5.42 -18.09
C MET A 120 -13.14 4.93 -18.85
N PRO A 121 -13.11 4.90 -20.20
CA PRO A 121 -11.90 4.54 -20.93
C PRO A 121 -10.75 5.54 -20.81
N LEU A 122 -10.95 6.71 -20.18
CA LEU A 122 -9.88 7.65 -19.87
C LEU A 122 -9.00 7.18 -18.70
N PHE A 123 -9.49 6.31 -17.80
CA PHE A 123 -8.72 5.84 -16.65
C PHE A 123 -7.35 5.28 -17.06
N PRO A 124 -7.26 4.32 -18.00
CA PRO A 124 -5.97 3.83 -18.49
C PRO A 124 -5.13 4.88 -19.22
N ILE A 125 -5.77 5.82 -19.92
CA ILE A 125 -5.07 6.86 -20.70
C ILE A 125 -4.40 7.87 -19.76
N VAL A 126 -5.11 8.29 -18.71
CA VAL A 126 -4.58 9.16 -17.65
C VAL A 126 -3.49 8.44 -16.86
N ALA A 127 -3.65 7.14 -16.57
CA ALA A 127 -2.61 6.36 -15.93
C ALA A 127 -1.31 6.33 -16.76
N ILE A 128 -1.39 6.07 -18.07
CA ILE A 128 -0.22 6.10 -18.97
C ILE A 128 0.45 7.48 -18.94
N TYR A 129 -0.33 8.56 -18.99
CA TYR A 129 0.19 9.93 -18.93
C TYR A 129 0.95 10.17 -17.62
N LEU A 130 0.33 9.92 -16.47
CA LEU A 130 0.92 10.18 -15.16
C LEU A 130 2.14 9.31 -14.88
N ARG A 131 2.10 8.02 -15.24
CA ARG A 131 3.28 7.14 -15.12
C ARG A 131 4.42 7.54 -16.05
N THR A 132 4.12 8.20 -17.16
CA THR A 132 5.14 8.79 -18.02
C THR A 132 5.74 10.04 -17.38
N LYS A 133 4.93 10.90 -16.75
CA LYS A 133 5.43 12.03 -15.96
C LYS A 133 6.30 11.59 -14.79
N GLU A 134 5.89 10.56 -14.08
CA GLU A 134 6.68 9.92 -13.01
C GLU A 134 8.08 9.50 -13.50
N CYS A 135 8.15 8.84 -14.67
CA CYS A 135 9.43 8.45 -15.28
C CYS A 135 10.33 9.64 -15.66
N MET A 136 9.74 10.82 -15.92
CA MET A 136 10.45 12.05 -16.28
C MET A 136 10.97 12.82 -15.06
N MET A 137 10.43 12.57 -13.87
CA MET A 137 10.86 13.25 -12.63
C MET A 137 12.27 12.85 -12.18
N GLY A 138 12.76 11.66 -12.60
CA GLY A 138 14.20 11.35 -12.69
C GLY A 138 15.06 11.40 -11.41
N GLY A 139 14.48 11.42 -10.22
CA GLY A 139 15.22 11.58 -8.94
C GLY A 139 14.66 10.75 -7.78
N ALA A 140 15.20 10.95 -6.57
CA ALA A 140 14.77 10.32 -5.31
C ALA A 140 13.25 10.45 -5.12
N ILE A 141 12.56 9.33 -5.27
CA ILE A 141 11.12 9.30 -5.58
C ILE A 141 10.29 9.56 -4.32
N TYR A 142 10.91 9.43 -3.15
CA TYR A 142 10.23 9.33 -1.86
C TYR A 142 10.52 10.49 -0.89
N GLU A 143 11.02 11.62 -1.40
CA GLU A 143 11.04 12.87 -0.65
C GLU A 143 9.61 13.32 -0.30
N MET A 144 9.44 13.96 0.85
CA MET A 144 8.19 14.62 1.24
C MET A 144 8.21 16.11 0.93
N VAL A 145 7.06 16.66 0.55
CA VAL A 145 6.85 18.10 0.35
C VAL A 145 5.64 18.58 1.13
N PRO A 146 5.56 19.88 1.46
CA PRO A 146 4.36 20.47 2.01
C PRO A 146 3.15 20.19 1.11
N PHE A 147 2.03 19.81 1.71
CA PHE A 147 0.77 19.59 1.03
C PHE A 147 -0.16 20.78 1.24
N ASP A 148 -0.58 21.40 0.14
CA ASP A 148 -1.51 22.51 0.12
C ASP A 148 -2.82 22.07 -0.54
N VAL A 149 -3.86 21.96 0.28
CA VAL A 149 -5.18 21.49 -0.15
C VAL A 149 -5.85 22.46 -1.11
N GLU A 150 -5.64 23.77 -0.93
CA GLU A 150 -6.31 24.81 -1.71
C GLU A 150 -5.87 24.75 -3.18
N LYS A 151 -4.60 24.47 -3.43
CA LYS A 151 -4.07 24.28 -4.79
C LYS A 151 -4.66 23.06 -5.50
N PHE A 152 -4.89 21.96 -4.77
CA PHE A 152 -5.53 20.77 -5.35
C PHE A 152 -7.03 20.98 -5.58
N ASP A 153 -7.71 21.71 -4.70
CA ASP A 153 -9.10 22.13 -4.91
C ASP A 153 -9.21 23.07 -6.12
N GLU A 154 -8.25 23.98 -6.31
CA GLU A 154 -8.16 24.83 -7.50
C GLU A 154 -8.00 23.98 -8.77
N LEU A 155 -7.06 23.03 -8.80
CA LEU A 155 -6.87 22.10 -9.92
C LEU A 155 -8.19 21.40 -10.29
N LYS A 156 -8.90 20.86 -9.28
CA LYS A 156 -10.20 20.21 -9.48
C LYS A 156 -11.22 21.18 -10.09
N ASN A 157 -11.35 22.39 -9.52
CA ASN A 157 -12.30 23.39 -9.96
C ASN A 157 -12.04 23.85 -11.41
N GLN A 158 -10.76 24.01 -11.80
CA GLN A 158 -10.37 24.38 -13.16
C GLN A 158 -10.77 23.28 -14.17
N ILE A 159 -10.52 22.01 -13.83
CA ILE A 159 -10.94 20.86 -14.64
C ILE A 159 -12.47 20.82 -14.78
N GLU A 160 -13.21 20.99 -13.68
CA GLU A 160 -14.68 20.99 -13.69
C GLU A 160 -15.28 22.13 -14.51
N MET A 161 -14.71 23.33 -14.40
CA MET A 161 -15.13 24.50 -15.17
C MET A 161 -14.92 24.28 -16.67
N ARG A 162 -13.74 23.80 -17.08
CA ARG A 162 -13.44 23.51 -18.50
C ARG A 162 -14.30 22.39 -19.04
N TYR A 163 -14.51 21.32 -18.26
CA TYR A 163 -15.35 20.20 -18.65
C TYR A 163 -16.84 20.60 -18.80
N SER A 164 -17.35 21.43 -17.89
CA SER A 164 -18.73 21.94 -17.95
C SER A 164 -18.93 22.89 -19.13
N SER A 165 -17.95 23.75 -19.39
CA SER A 165 -17.95 24.64 -20.56
C SER A 165 -17.94 23.86 -21.86
N PHE A 166 -17.16 22.77 -21.93
CA PHE A 166 -17.16 21.86 -23.07
C PHE A 166 -18.54 21.24 -23.32
N LYS A 167 -19.22 20.73 -22.27
CA LYS A 167 -20.57 20.16 -22.38
C LYS A 167 -21.59 21.15 -22.95
N LYS A 168 -21.49 22.43 -22.58
CA LYS A 168 -22.38 23.50 -23.03
C LYS A 168 -22.06 23.96 -24.46
N SER A 169 -20.80 23.88 -24.88
CA SER A 169 -20.38 24.38 -26.18
C SER A 169 -20.64 23.37 -27.31
N SER A 170 -21.29 23.82 -28.39
CA SER A 170 -21.45 23.06 -29.65
C SER A 170 -20.20 23.11 -30.55
N LYS A 171 -19.02 23.41 -29.98
CA LYS A 171 -17.78 23.63 -30.75
C LYS A 171 -17.47 22.43 -31.65
N LYS A 172 -16.98 22.73 -32.86
CA LYS A 172 -16.49 21.76 -33.84
C LYS A 172 -15.47 20.83 -33.18
N LYS A 173 -15.88 19.60 -32.90
CA LYS A 173 -14.99 18.57 -32.35
C LYS A 173 -13.95 18.18 -33.40
N LYS A 174 -12.74 17.85 -32.96
CA LYS A 174 -11.68 17.36 -33.85
C LYS A 174 -12.20 16.09 -34.51
N ARG A 175 -12.48 16.11 -35.82
CA ARG A 175 -13.01 14.94 -36.53
C ARG A 175 -12.05 13.75 -36.43
N VAL A 176 -12.56 12.59 -36.04
CA VAL A 176 -11.81 11.32 -36.08
C VAL A 176 -12.44 10.39 -37.11
N LYS A 177 -11.60 9.79 -37.98
CA LYS A 177 -12.08 8.96 -39.10
C LYS A 177 -11.77 7.47 -38.94
N SER A 178 -10.73 7.12 -38.19
CA SER A 178 -10.26 5.75 -38.06
C SER A 178 -9.56 5.53 -36.72
N LEU A 179 -9.32 4.27 -36.35
CA LEU A 179 -8.54 3.94 -35.17
C LEU A 179 -7.13 4.55 -35.22
N LYS A 180 -6.49 4.53 -36.38
CA LYS A 180 -5.18 5.16 -36.60
C LYS A 180 -5.22 6.66 -36.33
N ASP A 181 -6.26 7.35 -36.82
CA ASP A 181 -6.44 8.79 -36.60
C ASP A 181 -6.70 9.12 -35.12
N VAL A 182 -7.46 8.28 -34.40
CA VAL A 182 -7.61 8.41 -32.93
C VAL A 182 -6.25 8.27 -32.24
N PHE A 183 -5.51 7.21 -32.55
CA PHE A 183 -4.22 6.93 -31.93
C PHE A 183 -3.21 8.07 -32.14
N GLU A 184 -3.05 8.56 -33.38
CA GLU A 184 -2.12 9.66 -33.69
C GLU A 184 -2.50 10.96 -32.97
N LYS A 185 -3.80 11.26 -32.82
CA LYS A 185 -4.24 12.46 -32.08
C LYS A 185 -3.94 12.37 -30.59
N PHE A 186 -4.10 11.19 -29.98
CA PHE A 186 -3.74 11.00 -28.57
C PHE A 186 -2.23 11.01 -28.38
N LYS A 187 -1.48 10.35 -29.27
CA LYS A 187 -0.01 10.40 -29.29
C LYS A 187 0.51 11.84 -29.33
N GLY A 188 -0.15 12.71 -30.09
CA GLY A 188 0.21 14.13 -30.20
C GLY A 188 -0.03 14.99 -28.95
N ILE A 189 -0.79 14.51 -27.95
CA ILE A 189 -1.03 15.25 -26.68
C ILE A 189 -0.37 14.57 -25.47
N MET A 190 0.34 13.46 -25.66
CA MET A 190 0.95 12.70 -24.58
C MET A 190 2.48 12.83 -24.62
N PRO A 191 3.15 12.91 -23.46
CA PRO A 191 4.60 12.84 -23.42
C PRO A 191 5.08 11.45 -23.88
N ARG A 192 6.29 11.39 -24.47
CA ARG A 192 6.90 10.13 -24.88
C ARG A 192 7.52 9.42 -23.66
N ASN A 193 7.12 8.17 -23.44
CA ASN A 193 7.72 7.34 -22.39
C ASN A 193 9.01 6.68 -22.89
N LYS A 194 10.09 6.75 -22.11
CA LYS A 194 11.39 6.13 -22.45
C LYS A 194 11.33 4.59 -22.57
N HIS A 195 10.37 3.95 -21.92
CA HIS A 195 10.17 2.50 -21.91
C HIS A 195 9.04 2.02 -22.84
N ASP A 196 8.19 2.93 -23.31
CA ASP A 196 7.18 2.66 -24.33
C ASP A 196 7.17 3.78 -25.40
N PRO A 197 8.29 3.95 -26.14
CA PRO A 197 8.48 5.08 -27.05
C PRO A 197 7.50 5.07 -28.24
N GLU A 198 6.93 3.91 -28.54
CA GLU A 198 5.97 3.69 -29.63
C GLU A 198 4.51 3.70 -29.15
N PHE A 199 4.26 4.02 -27.87
CA PHE A 199 2.91 4.08 -27.29
C PHE A 199 2.13 2.77 -27.43
N THR A 200 2.82 1.64 -27.28
CA THR A 200 2.29 0.28 -27.37
C THR A 200 1.12 0.07 -26.42
N SER A 201 1.24 0.54 -25.17
CA SER A 201 0.19 0.37 -24.15
C SER A 201 -1.07 1.17 -24.51
N LEU A 202 -0.89 2.38 -25.03
CA LEU A 202 -1.99 3.22 -25.52
C LEU A 202 -2.67 2.59 -26.73
N TYR A 203 -1.90 2.07 -27.69
CA TYR A 203 -2.43 1.41 -28.88
C TYR A 203 -3.20 0.13 -28.52
N LYS A 204 -2.65 -0.71 -27.63
CA LYS A 204 -3.33 -1.89 -27.09
C LYS A 204 -4.67 -1.53 -26.46
N HIS A 205 -4.73 -0.47 -25.64
CA HIS A 205 -5.98 0.01 -25.05
C HIS A 205 -7.00 0.44 -26.12
N PHE A 206 -6.58 1.22 -27.12
CA PHE A 206 -7.49 1.64 -28.19
C PHE A 206 -7.96 0.50 -29.07
N LEU A 207 -7.12 -0.51 -29.34
CA LEU A 207 -7.55 -1.73 -30.04
C LEU A 207 -8.67 -2.45 -29.28
N LYS A 208 -8.54 -2.60 -27.96
CA LYS A 208 -9.58 -3.21 -27.12
C LYS A 208 -10.87 -2.37 -27.15
N LEU A 209 -10.75 -1.06 -27.00
CA LEU A 209 -11.90 -0.15 -27.04
C LEU A 209 -12.58 -0.15 -28.41
N HIS A 210 -11.82 -0.19 -29.50
CA HIS A 210 -12.33 -0.26 -30.87
C HIS A 210 -13.12 -1.55 -31.13
N LYS A 211 -12.66 -2.70 -30.61
CA LYS A 211 -13.40 -3.96 -30.70
C LYS A 211 -14.77 -3.86 -30.02
N LYS A 212 -14.84 -3.21 -28.85
CA LYS A 212 -16.10 -3.02 -28.10
C LYS A 212 -16.98 -1.90 -28.69
N ARG A 213 -16.37 -0.83 -29.22
CA ARG A 213 -17.03 0.35 -29.80
C ARG A 213 -16.28 0.79 -31.07
N PRO A 214 -16.64 0.30 -32.26
CA PRO A 214 -15.94 0.61 -33.50
C PRO A 214 -15.94 2.11 -33.82
N VAL A 215 -14.77 2.65 -34.18
CA VAL A 215 -14.55 4.10 -34.41
C VAL A 215 -15.41 4.64 -35.55
N GLY A 216 -15.58 3.88 -36.64
CA GLY A 216 -16.36 4.33 -37.80
C GLY A 216 -17.82 4.64 -37.48
N ILE A 217 -18.38 3.98 -36.46
CA ILE A 217 -19.75 4.18 -35.97
C ILE A 217 -19.76 5.18 -34.81
N ASN A 218 -18.74 5.14 -33.96
CA ASN A 218 -18.68 5.85 -32.68
C ASN A 218 -17.72 7.05 -32.70
N ALA A 219 -17.52 7.71 -33.85
CA ALA A 219 -16.52 8.78 -33.98
C ALA A 219 -16.67 9.84 -32.88
N LYS A 220 -17.88 10.39 -32.67
CA LYS A 220 -18.18 11.41 -31.65
C LYS A 220 -17.77 11.00 -30.23
N PHE A 221 -17.82 9.70 -29.91
CA PHE A 221 -17.39 9.19 -28.61
C PHE A 221 -15.87 9.31 -28.45
N PHE A 222 -15.08 8.91 -29.46
CA PHE A 222 -13.62 9.08 -29.42
C PHE A 222 -13.19 10.56 -29.47
N GLU A 223 -13.94 11.40 -30.18
CA GLU A 223 -13.71 12.86 -30.17
C GLU A 223 -13.93 13.46 -28.77
N ASN A 224 -14.96 12.99 -28.07
CA ASN A 224 -15.22 13.39 -26.69
C ASN A 224 -14.07 12.94 -25.78
N LEU A 225 -13.65 11.67 -25.87
CA LEU A 225 -12.53 11.15 -25.09
C LEU A 225 -11.27 11.99 -25.30
N LEU A 226 -10.91 12.27 -26.55
CA LEU A 226 -9.73 13.08 -26.88
C LEU A 226 -9.82 14.48 -26.27
N HIS A 227 -10.99 15.12 -26.33
CA HIS A 227 -11.16 16.46 -25.81
C HIS A 227 -11.07 16.50 -24.28
N VAL A 228 -11.71 15.55 -23.60
CA VAL A 228 -11.64 15.46 -22.13
C VAL A 228 -10.22 15.13 -21.68
N ALA A 229 -9.52 14.22 -22.37
CA ALA A 229 -8.11 13.95 -22.11
C ALA A 229 -7.24 15.20 -22.29
N SER A 230 -7.49 16.00 -23.34
CA SER A 230 -6.77 17.26 -23.56
C SER A 230 -6.98 18.24 -22.40
N ILE A 231 -8.23 18.40 -21.92
CA ILE A 231 -8.51 19.26 -20.75
C ILE A 231 -7.70 18.79 -19.54
N VAL A 232 -7.74 17.49 -19.23
CA VAL A 232 -7.04 16.93 -18.07
C VAL A 232 -5.53 17.12 -18.18
N PHE A 233 -4.94 16.81 -19.34
CA PHE A 233 -3.49 16.91 -19.54
C PHE A 233 -3.01 18.36 -19.54
N ASP A 234 -3.73 19.27 -20.17
CA ASP A 234 -3.40 20.70 -20.15
C ASP A 234 -3.39 21.25 -18.71
N GLU A 235 -4.39 20.89 -17.88
CA GLU A 235 -4.46 21.34 -16.49
C GLU A 235 -3.38 20.68 -15.62
N PHE A 236 -3.06 19.40 -15.88
CA PHE A 236 -1.95 18.72 -15.20
C PHE A 236 -0.60 19.37 -15.54
N ASP A 237 -0.33 19.65 -16.81
CA ASP A 237 0.89 20.31 -17.25
C ASP A 237 1.00 21.72 -16.65
N ARG A 238 -0.09 22.49 -16.63
CA ARG A 238 -0.13 23.80 -15.99
C ARG A 238 0.18 23.71 -14.49
N PHE A 239 -0.51 22.81 -13.79
CA PHE A 239 -0.33 22.62 -12.35
C PHE A 239 1.09 22.23 -11.98
N VAL A 240 1.71 21.32 -12.74
CA VAL A 240 3.11 20.93 -12.53
C VAL A 240 4.05 22.11 -12.78
N ALA A 241 3.83 22.88 -13.84
CA ALA A 241 4.67 24.05 -14.17
C ALA A 241 4.57 25.16 -13.11
N GLU A 242 3.37 25.45 -12.61
CA GLU A 242 3.14 26.45 -11.55
C GLU A 242 3.67 26.02 -10.19
N ASN A 243 3.90 24.71 -10.00
CA ASN A 243 4.35 24.12 -8.73
C ASN A 243 5.63 23.31 -8.91
N GLU A 244 6.53 23.74 -9.80
CA GLU A 244 7.73 22.99 -10.23
C GLU A 244 8.56 22.44 -9.05
N SER A 245 8.72 23.23 -7.98
CA SER A 245 9.47 22.83 -6.77
C SER A 245 8.92 21.59 -6.04
N TRP A 246 7.66 21.23 -6.27
CA TRP A 246 7.05 20.03 -5.71
C TRP A 246 7.38 18.77 -6.53
N PHE A 247 7.70 18.93 -7.80
CA PHE A 247 7.93 17.84 -8.74
C PHE A 247 9.41 17.65 -9.12
N LEU A 248 10.27 18.63 -8.81
CA LEU A 248 11.72 18.53 -8.98
C LEU A 248 12.43 18.17 -7.67
N LEU A 249 13.66 17.66 -7.80
CA LEU A 249 14.55 17.39 -6.68
C LEU A 249 14.82 18.65 -5.83
N ASN A 250 14.90 18.45 -4.52
CA ASN A 250 15.27 19.52 -3.61
C ASN A 250 16.71 19.97 -3.86
N LYS A 251 16.91 21.29 -4.01
CA LYS A 251 18.23 21.89 -4.15
C LYS A 251 18.79 22.25 -2.77
N ALA A 252 20.11 22.39 -2.67
CA ALA A 252 20.74 22.87 -1.43
C ALA A 252 20.12 24.22 -1.02
N GLY A 253 19.69 24.32 0.24
CA GLY A 253 19.10 25.53 0.81
C GLY A 253 17.69 25.93 0.33
N SER A 254 17.02 25.16 -0.54
CA SER A 254 15.72 25.57 -1.13
C SER A 254 14.50 25.28 -0.26
N GLN A 255 14.61 24.36 0.70
CA GLN A 255 13.51 23.92 1.58
C GLN A 255 14.04 23.53 2.97
N GLU A 256 13.19 23.71 3.99
CA GLU A 256 13.43 23.22 5.36
C GLU A 256 13.76 21.71 5.33
N PRO A 257 14.77 21.24 6.10
CA PRO A 257 15.06 19.81 6.19
C PRO A 257 13.87 19.06 6.78
N THR A 258 13.38 18.06 6.06
CA THR A 258 12.14 17.35 6.38
C THR A 258 12.46 15.87 6.56
N VAL A 259 12.19 15.34 7.76
CA VAL A 259 12.52 13.96 8.14
C VAL A 259 11.28 13.24 8.63
N ARG A 260 11.10 12.00 8.18
CA ARG A 260 10.00 11.13 8.61
C ARG A 260 10.27 10.61 10.01
N LEU A 261 9.29 10.81 10.86
CA LEU A 261 9.26 10.33 12.24
C LEU A 261 8.25 9.18 12.32
N PHE A 262 8.77 7.96 12.33
CA PHE A 262 8.00 6.73 12.29
C PHE A 262 7.44 6.34 13.65
N GLY A 263 6.22 5.82 13.65
CA GLY A 263 5.54 5.34 14.85
C GLY A 263 4.19 6.02 15.07
N GLU A 264 3.41 5.46 15.99
CA GLU A 264 2.06 5.94 16.28
C GLU A 264 2.06 7.26 17.07
N HIS A 265 1.01 8.06 16.85
CA HIS A 265 0.71 9.34 17.50
C HIS A 265 1.83 10.39 17.51
N PHE A 266 2.86 10.19 18.32
CA PHE A 266 3.97 11.12 18.51
C PHE A 266 5.21 10.73 17.70
N GLY A 267 5.25 9.49 17.20
CA GLY A 267 6.40 8.93 16.51
C GLY A 267 7.59 8.66 17.44
N ASN A 268 8.33 7.62 17.09
CA ASN A 268 9.30 6.93 17.94
C ASN A 268 10.73 7.10 17.41
N TYR A 269 10.95 6.92 16.12
CA TYR A 269 12.29 6.92 15.53
C TYR A 269 12.31 7.48 14.11
N VAL A 270 13.49 7.83 13.61
CA VAL A 270 13.71 8.28 12.23
C VAL A 270 14.69 7.35 11.54
N PHE A 271 14.71 7.35 10.21
CA PHE A 271 15.86 6.82 9.47
C PHE A 271 17.07 7.71 9.73
N GLY A 272 18.14 7.14 10.28
CA GLY A 272 19.38 7.87 10.53
C GLY A 272 19.96 8.44 9.23
N VAL A 273 19.99 7.63 8.16
CA VAL A 273 20.50 8.06 6.85
C VAL A 273 19.68 9.20 6.25
N GLU A 274 18.35 9.17 6.40
CA GLU A 274 17.48 10.27 5.93
C GLU A 274 17.77 11.57 6.69
N LEU A 275 17.86 11.48 8.02
CA LEU A 275 18.23 12.62 8.87
C LEU A 275 19.59 13.20 8.44
N LEU A 276 20.59 12.34 8.25
CA LEU A 276 21.93 12.74 7.85
C LEU A 276 21.94 13.45 6.49
N GLN A 277 21.23 12.90 5.50
CA GLN A 277 21.12 13.47 4.16
C GLN A 277 20.45 14.86 4.20
N GLU A 278 19.34 15.00 4.92
CA GLU A 278 18.62 16.26 5.04
C GLU A 278 19.40 17.32 5.82
N MET A 279 20.12 16.92 6.88
CA MET A 279 21.02 17.80 7.61
C MET A 279 22.16 18.30 6.74
N ARG A 280 22.82 17.43 5.97
CA ARG A 280 23.87 17.83 5.02
C ARG A 280 23.33 18.78 3.96
N ARG A 281 22.17 18.49 3.39
CA ARG A 281 21.50 19.35 2.39
C ARG A 281 21.20 20.75 2.94
N ALA A 282 20.84 20.85 4.22
CA ALA A 282 20.53 22.09 4.91
C ALA A 282 21.76 22.79 5.53
N GLY A 283 22.98 22.23 5.40
CA GLY A 283 24.19 22.79 5.99
C GLY A 283 24.17 22.77 7.52
N LEU A 284 23.62 21.71 8.12
CA LEU A 284 23.60 21.47 9.58
C LEU A 284 24.81 20.64 9.99
N GLU A 285 25.19 20.72 11.27
CA GLU A 285 26.31 19.95 11.85
C GLU A 285 25.93 18.48 12.01
N THR A 286 26.64 17.58 11.33
CA THR A 286 26.26 16.16 11.19
C THR A 286 27.11 15.17 11.97
N ALA A 287 28.27 15.57 12.49
CA ALA A 287 29.25 14.65 13.09
C ALA A 287 28.66 13.75 14.18
N VAL A 288 27.82 14.30 15.05
CA VAL A 288 27.15 13.56 16.13
C VAL A 288 26.19 12.50 15.60
N ILE A 289 25.54 12.76 14.46
CA ILE A 289 24.61 11.82 13.82
C ILE A 289 25.39 10.75 13.06
N GLU A 290 26.50 11.10 12.41
CA GLU A 290 27.39 10.13 11.76
C GLU A 290 27.95 9.12 12.78
N GLU A 291 28.37 9.59 13.95
CA GLU A 291 28.81 8.73 15.05
C GLU A 291 27.68 7.85 15.58
N ALA A 292 26.48 8.41 15.78
CA ALA A 292 25.34 7.66 16.30
C ALA A 292 24.81 6.58 15.34
N ILE A 293 24.87 6.82 14.03
CA ILE A 293 24.47 5.83 13.01
C ILE A 293 25.55 4.74 12.89
N GLY A 294 26.84 5.12 12.94
CA GLY A 294 27.96 4.21 12.74
C GLY A 294 27.77 3.35 11.48
N ASP A 295 27.94 2.04 11.63
CA ASP A 295 27.82 1.05 10.55
C ASP A 295 26.41 0.44 10.41
N SER A 296 25.37 1.08 10.97
CA SER A 296 23.99 0.54 10.98
C SER A 296 23.34 0.42 9.59
N GLY A 297 24.02 0.88 8.54
CA GLY A 297 23.54 0.80 7.16
C GLY A 297 22.29 1.65 6.89
N PRO A 298 21.61 1.44 5.74
CA PRO A 298 20.49 2.26 5.31
C PRO A 298 19.24 2.11 6.20
N MET A 299 19.11 0.99 6.93
CA MET A 299 18.00 0.73 7.85
C MET A 299 18.29 1.18 9.29
N GLY A 300 19.44 1.81 9.56
CA GLY A 300 19.76 2.33 10.87
C GLY A 300 18.72 3.36 11.33
N THR A 301 18.12 3.12 12.50
CA THR A 301 17.14 4.00 13.12
C THR A 301 17.74 4.75 14.30
N LEU A 302 17.25 5.96 14.56
CA LEU A 302 17.61 6.74 15.74
C LEU A 302 16.35 7.10 16.51
N TYR A 303 16.35 6.83 17.82
CA TYR A 303 15.18 7.06 18.67
C TYR A 303 15.01 8.55 18.97
N TYR A 304 13.79 9.06 18.78
CA TYR A 304 13.53 10.50 18.81
C TYR A 304 13.84 11.18 20.16
N PRO A 305 13.50 10.59 21.32
CA PRO A 305 13.96 11.08 22.62
C PRO A 305 15.48 11.23 22.77
N GLU A 306 16.27 10.38 22.10
CA GLU A 306 17.73 10.46 22.10
C GLU A 306 18.21 11.57 21.16
N LEU A 307 17.57 11.69 19.99
CA LEU A 307 17.83 12.78 19.05
C LEU A 307 17.63 14.18 19.66
N LEU A 308 16.63 14.35 20.52
CA LEU A 308 16.42 15.61 21.27
C LEU A 308 17.68 16.03 22.05
N LYS A 309 18.40 15.06 22.61
CA LYS A 309 19.64 15.30 23.38
C LYS A 309 20.83 15.53 22.47
N LEU A 310 20.95 14.76 21.39
CA LEU A 310 22.06 14.81 20.43
C LEU A 310 22.07 16.11 19.62
N LEU A 311 20.92 16.49 19.06
CA LEU A 311 20.81 17.64 18.15
C LEU A 311 20.69 18.99 18.85
N LYS A 312 20.36 19.01 20.15
CA LYS A 312 20.21 20.24 20.97
C LYS A 312 19.35 21.29 20.23
N CYS A 313 19.90 22.47 19.94
CA CYS A 313 19.19 23.56 19.27
C CYS A 313 18.94 23.29 17.76
N GLN A 314 19.68 22.40 17.12
CA GLN A 314 19.51 22.11 15.69
C GLN A 314 18.18 21.43 15.39
N ILE A 315 17.60 20.74 16.38
CA ILE A 315 16.36 19.99 16.19
C ILE A 315 15.18 20.89 15.77
N TRP A 316 15.18 22.15 16.19
CA TRP A 316 14.15 23.13 15.85
C TRP A 316 14.20 23.59 14.39
N ARG A 317 15.31 23.31 13.69
CA ARG A 317 15.51 23.62 12.27
C ARG A 317 15.03 22.49 11.35
N ILE A 318 14.64 21.35 11.91
CA ILE A 318 14.20 20.16 11.18
C ILE A 318 12.71 19.96 11.39
N GLU A 319 11.96 19.80 10.30
CA GLU A 319 10.55 19.45 10.35
C GLU A 319 10.40 17.92 10.39
N PHE A 320 9.83 17.42 11.49
CA PHE A 320 9.56 16.00 11.68
C PHE A 320 8.12 15.67 11.30
N VAL A 321 7.97 14.86 10.25
CA VAL A 321 6.67 14.45 9.71
C VAL A 321 6.26 13.10 10.30
N ILE A 322 5.16 13.08 11.05
CA ILE A 322 4.68 11.87 11.71
C ILE A 322 4.20 10.89 10.64
N THR A 323 4.87 9.75 10.55
CA THR A 323 4.64 8.73 9.52
C THR A 323 4.22 7.42 10.21
N PRO A 324 2.91 7.22 10.42
CA PRO A 324 2.42 5.99 11.05
C PRO A 324 2.63 4.80 10.13
N PHE A 325 2.74 3.60 10.72
CA PHE A 325 2.81 2.37 9.96
C PHE A 325 1.44 2.05 9.40
N ARG A 326 1.31 2.20 8.08
CA ARG A 326 0.09 1.82 7.39
C ARG A 326 0.02 0.31 7.37
N LYS A 327 -1.14 -0.24 7.74
CA LYS A 327 -1.36 -1.68 7.80
C LYS A 327 -2.62 -2.07 7.04
N THR A 328 -2.63 -3.31 6.61
CA THR A 328 -3.85 -4.02 6.23
C THR A 328 -4.07 -5.15 7.22
N SER A 329 -5.23 -5.78 7.16
CA SER A 329 -5.58 -6.90 8.01
C SER A 329 -4.61 -8.08 7.87
N HIS A 330 -4.01 -8.32 6.70
CA HIS A 330 -3.22 -9.55 6.44
C HIS A 330 -1.81 -9.32 5.91
N LYS A 331 -1.49 -8.11 5.43
CA LYS A 331 -0.21 -7.80 4.78
C LYS A 331 0.36 -6.46 5.23
N ALA A 332 1.68 -6.39 5.34
CA ALA A 332 2.39 -5.14 5.57
C ALA A 332 2.22 -4.20 4.36
N VAL A 333 2.04 -2.90 4.61
CA VAL A 333 2.18 -1.90 3.55
C VAL A 333 3.64 -1.50 3.46
N TRP A 334 4.19 -1.52 2.25
CA TRP A 334 5.59 -1.17 2.03
C TRP A 334 5.87 0.30 2.37
N ILE A 335 7.01 0.54 3.02
CA ILE A 335 7.50 1.85 3.43
C ILE A 335 8.69 2.19 2.53
N PRO A 336 8.63 3.28 1.75
CA PRO A 336 9.76 3.67 0.92
C PRO A 336 10.97 4.05 1.78
N THR A 337 12.16 3.67 1.35
CA THR A 337 13.42 3.95 2.05
C THR A 337 14.17 5.09 1.37
N PRO A 338 15.14 5.75 2.04
CA PRO A 338 15.88 6.88 1.46
C PRO A 338 16.73 6.53 0.22
N ASP A 339 17.00 5.25 -0.02
CA ASP A 339 17.77 4.71 -1.14
C ASP A 339 16.89 4.20 -2.29
N ASP A 340 15.68 4.73 -2.42
CA ASP A 340 14.68 4.35 -3.44
C ASP A 340 14.26 2.86 -3.43
N ASN A 341 14.43 2.17 -2.30
CA ASN A 341 13.94 0.82 -2.05
C ASN A 341 12.71 0.83 -1.12
N TYR A 342 12.38 -0.32 -0.55
CA TYR A 342 11.30 -0.48 0.41
C TYR A 342 11.73 -1.29 1.64
N CYS A 343 11.02 -1.06 2.73
CA CYS A 343 11.10 -1.84 3.96
C CYS A 343 9.69 -2.05 4.53
N ILE A 344 9.60 -2.86 5.58
CA ILE A 344 8.39 -3.05 6.40
C ILE A 344 8.77 -3.03 7.87
N ASP A 345 7.77 -2.83 8.73
CA ASP A 345 7.94 -3.01 10.18
C ASP A 345 8.31 -4.47 10.50
N ALA A 346 9.27 -4.65 11.41
CA ALA A 346 9.81 -5.96 11.72
C ALA A 346 8.77 -6.90 12.38
N LEU A 347 7.76 -6.36 13.07
CA LEU A 347 6.69 -7.17 13.64
C LEU A 347 5.72 -7.66 12.55
N ASP A 348 5.52 -6.86 11.49
CA ASP A 348 4.59 -7.20 10.42
C ASP A 348 5.02 -8.46 9.63
N ILE A 349 6.33 -8.71 9.45
CA ILE A 349 6.78 -9.96 8.80
C ILE A 349 6.51 -11.20 9.66
N ILE A 350 6.70 -11.10 10.98
CA ILE A 350 6.39 -12.20 11.90
C ILE A 350 4.88 -12.44 11.91
N PHE A 351 4.08 -11.39 11.88
CA PHE A 351 2.64 -11.49 11.75
C PHE A 351 2.22 -12.17 10.45
N GLU A 352 2.77 -11.75 9.30
CA GLU A 352 2.47 -12.39 8.01
C GLU A 352 2.76 -13.90 8.00
N LEU A 353 3.85 -14.32 8.64
CA LEU A 353 4.19 -15.74 8.77
C LEU A 353 3.21 -16.48 9.69
N ILE A 354 2.81 -15.88 10.80
CA ILE A 354 1.78 -16.44 11.70
C ILE A 354 0.45 -16.59 10.94
N GLU A 355 0.03 -15.57 10.21
CA GLU A 355 -1.17 -15.61 9.37
C GLU A 355 -1.10 -16.71 8.33
N TRP A 356 0.05 -16.84 7.65
CA TRP A 356 0.25 -17.91 6.70
C TRP A 356 0.12 -19.29 7.38
N THR A 357 0.65 -19.48 8.60
CA THR A 357 0.46 -20.75 9.32
C THR A 357 -0.99 -21.03 9.69
N HIS A 358 -1.76 -19.99 9.97
CA HIS A 358 -3.19 -20.08 10.24
C HIS A 358 -3.98 -20.47 8.98
N VAL A 359 -3.74 -19.78 7.85
CA VAL A 359 -4.35 -20.10 6.55
C VAL A 359 -4.07 -21.54 6.14
N LYS A 360 -2.88 -22.05 6.45
CA LYS A 360 -2.46 -23.42 6.19
C LYS A 360 -2.98 -24.44 7.21
N GLY A 361 -3.48 -23.98 8.35
CA GLY A 361 -3.99 -24.83 9.42
C GLY A 361 -2.93 -25.65 10.14
N PHE A 362 -1.65 -25.25 10.13
CA PHE A 362 -0.55 -26.08 10.70
C PHE A 362 -0.76 -26.46 12.18
N PHE A 363 -1.47 -25.64 12.94
CA PHE A 363 -1.77 -25.91 14.35
C PHE A 363 -3.14 -26.57 14.58
N GLN A 364 -3.90 -26.92 13.53
CA GLN A 364 -5.20 -27.57 13.71
C GLN A 364 -4.99 -29.04 14.11
N GLY A 365 -5.18 -29.33 15.40
CA GLY A 365 -5.01 -30.69 15.95
C GLY A 365 -3.57 -31.18 16.01
N ALA A 366 -2.59 -30.27 15.91
CA ALA A 366 -1.18 -30.61 16.01
C ALA A 366 -0.83 -31.16 17.41
N SER A 367 0.06 -32.17 17.46
CA SER A 367 0.64 -32.65 18.71
C SER A 367 1.59 -31.61 19.33
N ASP A 368 1.97 -31.82 20.59
CA ASP A 368 2.98 -30.98 21.25
C ASP A 368 4.31 -30.94 20.49
N ASP A 369 4.78 -32.08 19.99
CA ASP A 369 6.01 -32.16 19.19
C ASP A 369 5.90 -31.38 17.88
N GLN A 370 4.77 -31.50 17.17
CA GLN A 370 4.53 -30.76 15.93
C GLN A 370 4.48 -29.26 16.19
N ARG A 371 3.73 -28.83 17.22
CA ARG A 371 3.68 -27.44 17.65
C ARG A 371 5.08 -26.92 17.96
N ASP A 372 5.84 -27.63 18.78
CA ASP A 372 7.14 -27.16 19.27
C ASP A 372 8.15 -27.07 18.13
N ASN A 373 8.06 -27.95 17.13
CA ASN A 373 8.86 -27.83 15.91
C ASN A 373 8.48 -26.61 15.06
N ILE A 374 7.18 -26.30 14.90
CA ILE A 374 6.76 -25.06 14.22
C ILE A 374 7.25 -23.82 15.00
N ILE A 375 7.14 -23.85 16.33
CA ILE A 375 7.63 -22.76 17.19
C ILE A 375 9.15 -22.60 17.09
N LYS A 376 9.93 -23.68 16.92
CA LYS A 376 11.39 -23.58 16.67
C LYS A 376 11.69 -22.79 15.40
N SER A 377 10.92 -22.98 14.32
CA SER A 377 11.05 -22.20 13.08
C SER A 377 10.75 -20.70 13.29
N PHE A 378 9.87 -20.35 14.23
CA PHE A 378 9.68 -18.95 14.59
C PHE A 378 10.78 -18.41 15.50
N LYS A 379 11.31 -19.23 16.41
CA LYS A 379 12.41 -18.83 17.32
C LYS A 379 13.70 -18.53 16.57
N SER A 380 13.96 -19.18 15.43
CA SER A 380 15.11 -18.82 14.57
C SER A 380 15.02 -17.38 14.04
N LEU A 381 13.82 -16.79 14.02
CA LEU A 381 13.57 -15.41 13.62
C LEU A 381 13.55 -14.42 14.79
N GLU A 382 13.94 -14.81 16.01
CA GLU A 382 13.92 -13.92 17.18
C GLU A 382 14.76 -12.64 16.97
N TYR A 383 15.83 -12.72 16.17
CA TYR A 383 16.66 -11.57 15.82
C TYR A 383 15.88 -10.48 15.06
N VAL A 384 14.86 -10.85 14.28
CA VAL A 384 13.99 -9.91 13.56
C VAL A 384 13.24 -9.03 14.56
N LEU A 385 12.80 -9.61 15.67
CA LEU A 385 12.11 -8.88 16.76
C LEU A 385 13.04 -7.99 17.60
N LYS A 386 14.30 -7.86 17.22
CA LYS A 386 15.27 -6.88 17.77
C LYS A 386 15.49 -5.70 16.81
N LYS A 387 14.89 -5.74 15.61
CA LYS A 387 14.92 -4.68 14.62
C LYS A 387 13.65 -3.86 14.69
N ASP A 388 13.76 -2.60 14.30
CA ASP A 388 12.60 -1.73 14.05
C ASP A 388 12.00 -2.01 12.65
N LEU A 389 12.88 -2.06 11.64
CA LEU A 389 12.52 -2.17 10.23
C LEU A 389 13.32 -3.29 9.55
N VAL A 390 12.72 -3.87 8.52
CA VAL A 390 13.31 -4.94 7.70
C VAL A 390 13.29 -4.51 6.24
N ALA A 391 14.47 -4.46 5.61
CA ALA A 391 14.60 -4.14 4.20
C ALA A 391 13.96 -5.21 3.31
N GLU A 392 13.40 -4.82 2.17
CA GLU A 392 12.78 -5.74 1.21
C GLU A 392 13.67 -6.93 0.84
N SER A 393 14.96 -6.71 0.61
CA SER A 393 15.92 -7.76 0.26
C SER A 393 16.05 -8.83 1.34
N GLU A 394 15.85 -8.43 2.61
CA GLU A 394 15.90 -9.33 3.77
C GLU A 394 14.55 -10.04 3.99
N VAL A 395 13.42 -9.43 3.62
CA VAL A 395 12.08 -10.04 3.77
C VAL A 395 12.01 -11.42 3.10
N ASN A 396 12.57 -11.57 1.89
CA ASN A 396 12.57 -12.85 1.20
C ASN A 396 13.46 -13.88 1.91
N GLN A 397 14.63 -13.46 2.39
CA GLN A 397 15.56 -14.34 3.13
C GLN A 397 14.94 -14.83 4.45
N ILE A 398 14.20 -13.97 5.17
CA ILE A 398 13.46 -14.34 6.37
C ILE A 398 12.39 -15.40 6.05
N LYS A 399 11.63 -15.21 4.96
CA LYS A 399 10.62 -16.17 4.52
C LYS A 399 11.25 -17.50 4.11
N GLU A 400 12.34 -17.47 3.35
CA GLU A 400 13.10 -18.65 2.94
C GLU A 400 13.63 -19.43 4.15
N THR A 401 14.29 -18.75 5.09
CA THR A 401 14.79 -19.35 6.34
C THR A 401 13.66 -20.05 7.10
N PHE A 402 12.51 -19.39 7.25
CA PHE A 402 11.35 -19.97 7.91
C PHE A 402 10.86 -21.24 7.20
N PHE A 403 10.75 -21.23 5.88
CA PHE A 403 10.28 -22.38 5.11
C PHE A 403 11.29 -23.53 5.08
N GLU A 404 12.58 -23.24 5.04
CA GLU A 404 13.65 -24.25 5.17
C GLU A 404 13.60 -24.94 6.54
N ASP A 405 13.38 -24.18 7.61
CA ASP A 405 13.20 -24.74 8.95
C ASP A 405 11.97 -25.66 9.00
N LEU A 406 10.84 -25.27 8.39
CA LEU A 406 9.65 -26.13 8.33
C LEU A 406 9.93 -27.46 7.60
N GLN A 407 10.66 -27.40 6.48
CA GLN A 407 11.06 -28.59 5.74
C GLN A 407 12.00 -29.49 6.56
N LYS A 408 13.00 -28.89 7.20
CA LYS A 408 13.96 -29.60 8.07
C LYS A 408 13.28 -30.36 9.20
N PHE A 409 12.20 -29.81 9.75
CA PHE A 409 11.40 -30.44 10.80
C PHE A 409 10.30 -31.38 10.28
N ASN A 410 10.25 -31.64 8.97
CA ASN A 410 9.21 -32.46 8.31
C ASN A 410 7.78 -31.97 8.61
N ILE A 411 7.60 -30.66 8.74
CA ILE A 411 6.30 -30.06 9.04
C ILE A 411 5.51 -29.96 7.74
N THR A 412 4.33 -30.59 7.71
CA THR A 412 3.39 -30.51 6.58
C THR A 412 2.04 -29.98 7.05
N PRO A 413 1.29 -29.26 6.20
CA PRO A 413 -0.08 -28.87 6.51
C PRO A 413 -0.96 -30.11 6.75
N PRO A 414 -2.01 -30.01 7.58
CA PRO A 414 -2.95 -31.10 7.76
C PRO A 414 -3.66 -31.45 6.44
N SER A 415 -3.93 -32.73 6.23
CA SER A 415 -4.67 -33.22 5.05
C SER A 415 -6.10 -32.69 4.99
N ASN A 416 -6.74 -32.51 6.15
CA ASN A 416 -8.09 -31.98 6.29
C ASN A 416 -8.06 -30.72 7.15
N LYS A 417 -7.90 -29.57 6.52
CA LYS A 417 -8.04 -28.25 7.16
C LYS A 417 -9.52 -27.93 7.36
N LYS A 418 -9.87 -27.42 8.54
CA LYS A 418 -11.17 -26.80 8.84
C LYS A 418 -11.11 -25.30 8.61
N GLU A 419 -12.15 -24.73 8.03
CA GLU A 419 -12.32 -23.29 7.92
C GLU A 419 -13.05 -22.73 9.14
N VAL A 420 -12.83 -21.46 9.45
CA VAL A 420 -13.54 -20.77 10.53
C VAL A 420 -15.00 -20.62 10.15
N ARG A 421 -15.91 -20.99 11.06
CA ARG A 421 -17.35 -20.86 10.85
C ARG A 421 -17.81 -19.45 11.19
N GLU A 422 -18.63 -18.88 10.30
CA GLU A 422 -19.27 -17.59 10.55
C GLU A 422 -20.40 -17.71 11.59
N SER A 423 -20.61 -16.63 12.34
CA SER A 423 -21.74 -16.49 13.25
C SER A 423 -22.20 -15.04 13.31
N SER A 424 -23.52 -14.87 13.32
CA SER A 424 -24.18 -13.57 13.45
C SER A 424 -24.21 -13.05 14.89
N ALA A 425 -23.92 -13.89 15.89
CA ALA A 425 -23.94 -13.54 17.31
C ALA A 425 -22.61 -13.93 17.96
N LEU A 426 -21.61 -13.06 17.84
CA LEU A 426 -20.30 -13.31 18.43
C LEU A 426 -20.36 -13.16 19.95
N SER A 427 -19.95 -14.20 20.67
CA SER A 427 -19.73 -14.18 22.12
C SER A 427 -18.38 -14.83 22.45
N VAL A 428 -17.90 -14.60 23.66
CA VAL A 428 -16.67 -15.25 24.17
C VAL A 428 -16.83 -16.77 24.15
N GLU A 429 -18.00 -17.28 24.53
CA GLU A 429 -18.32 -18.71 24.51
C GLU A 429 -18.25 -19.26 23.09
N TYR A 430 -18.83 -18.53 22.12
CA TYR A 430 -18.82 -18.95 20.72
C TYR A 430 -17.38 -18.98 20.15
N LEU A 431 -16.54 -18.00 20.50
CA LEU A 431 -15.10 -18.01 20.16
C LEU A 431 -14.38 -19.23 20.79
N ILE A 432 -14.63 -19.55 22.05
CA ILE A 432 -14.04 -20.73 22.71
C ILE A 432 -14.48 -22.03 22.02
N HIS A 433 -15.75 -22.14 21.64
CA HIS A 433 -16.25 -23.27 20.87
C HIS A 433 -15.57 -23.37 19.50
N GLU A 434 -15.37 -22.24 18.82
CA GLU A 434 -14.71 -22.21 17.52
C GLU A 434 -13.23 -22.61 17.60
N LEU A 435 -12.50 -22.10 18.59
CA LEU A 435 -11.12 -22.52 18.87
C LEU A 435 -11.01 -24.03 19.16
N SER A 436 -12.05 -24.60 19.78
CA SER A 436 -12.15 -26.06 20.02
C SER A 436 -12.44 -26.82 18.73
N TYR A 437 -13.39 -26.34 17.92
CA TYR A 437 -13.77 -26.92 16.64
C TYR A 437 -12.58 -27.01 15.68
N LEU A 438 -11.78 -25.94 15.60
CA LEU A 438 -10.54 -25.88 14.80
C LEU A 438 -9.41 -26.76 15.37
N GLY A 439 -9.57 -27.31 16.57
CA GLY A 439 -8.56 -28.15 17.22
C GLY A 439 -7.35 -27.38 17.77
N LEU A 440 -7.46 -26.05 17.92
CA LEU A 440 -6.35 -25.20 18.37
C LEU A 440 -6.07 -25.33 19.87
N LYS A 441 -7.04 -25.83 20.65
CA LYS A 441 -6.85 -26.14 22.08
C LYS A 441 -5.83 -27.26 22.34
N ILE A 442 -5.58 -28.12 21.35
CA ILE A 442 -4.64 -29.23 21.50
C ILE A 442 -3.21 -28.70 21.59
N PRO A 443 -2.68 -27.98 20.58
CA PRO A 443 -1.35 -27.39 20.69
C PRO A 443 -1.32 -26.19 21.64
N PHE A 444 -2.42 -25.46 21.83
CA PHE A 444 -2.48 -24.29 22.71
C PHE A 444 -3.58 -24.41 23.76
N PRO A 445 -3.38 -25.18 24.84
CA PRO A 445 -4.40 -25.34 25.89
C PRO A 445 -4.84 -24.00 26.50
N GLU A 446 -3.93 -23.03 26.57
CA GLU A 446 -4.18 -21.70 27.12
C GLU A 446 -4.94 -20.75 26.18
N ILE A 447 -5.16 -21.10 24.90
CA ILE A 447 -5.73 -20.19 23.90
C ILE A 447 -7.11 -19.63 24.30
N SER A 448 -7.88 -20.41 25.06
CA SER A 448 -9.20 -19.98 25.55
C SER A 448 -9.14 -18.93 26.65
N LEU A 449 -8.02 -18.84 27.37
CA LEU A 449 -7.80 -17.79 28.36
C LEU A 449 -7.69 -16.41 27.70
N PHE A 450 -7.23 -16.36 26.45
CA PHE A 450 -7.14 -15.12 25.68
C PHE A 450 -8.48 -14.68 25.09
N ALA A 451 -9.45 -15.58 24.91
CA ALA A 451 -10.71 -15.29 24.23
C ALA A 451 -11.45 -14.07 24.83
N ASN A 452 -11.60 -14.00 26.16
CA ASN A 452 -12.24 -12.87 26.83
C ASN A 452 -11.45 -11.56 26.61
N LYS A 453 -10.12 -11.61 26.77
CA LYS A 453 -9.25 -10.44 26.61
C LYS A 453 -9.27 -9.93 25.17
N VAL A 454 -9.23 -10.82 24.19
CA VAL A 454 -9.33 -10.49 22.77
C VAL A 454 -10.68 -9.85 22.47
N PHE A 455 -11.78 -10.42 22.96
CA PHE A 455 -13.11 -9.86 22.78
C PHE A 455 -13.24 -8.45 23.38
N GLN A 456 -12.72 -8.23 24.59
CA GLN A 456 -12.69 -6.91 25.23
C GLN A 456 -11.82 -5.89 24.49
N LEU A 457 -10.67 -6.31 23.97
CA LEU A 457 -9.80 -5.45 23.17
C LEU A 457 -10.48 -5.08 21.85
N MET A 458 -11.04 -6.06 21.16
CA MET A 458 -11.76 -5.85 19.91
C MET A 458 -12.97 -4.94 20.11
N SER A 459 -13.81 -5.15 21.14
CA SER A 459 -14.97 -4.28 21.39
C SER A 459 -14.59 -2.85 21.81
N LYS A 460 -13.43 -2.67 22.44
CA LYS A 460 -12.92 -1.34 22.82
C LYS A 460 -12.33 -0.57 21.64
N TYR A 461 -11.72 -1.26 20.69
CA TYR A 461 -10.90 -0.63 19.63
C TYR A 461 -11.45 -0.82 18.22
N LEU A 462 -12.47 -1.66 17.99
CA LEU A 462 -13.15 -1.81 16.70
C LEU A 462 -14.54 -1.18 16.78
N MET A 463 -14.85 -0.27 15.86
CA MET A 463 -16.21 0.27 15.67
C MET A 463 -17.01 -0.54 14.64
N GLU A 464 -16.43 -1.61 14.08
CA GLU A 464 -17.12 -2.62 13.27
C GLU A 464 -17.47 -3.86 14.12
N PRO A 465 -18.50 -4.64 13.76
CA PRO A 465 -18.81 -5.88 14.46
C PRO A 465 -17.59 -6.81 14.47
N VAL A 466 -17.29 -7.33 15.66
CA VAL A 466 -16.18 -8.24 15.93
C VAL A 466 -16.33 -9.47 15.00
N ASP A 467 -15.36 -9.69 14.12
CA ASP A 467 -15.32 -10.84 13.21
C ASP A 467 -14.67 -12.05 13.91
N MET A 468 -15.31 -13.22 13.80
CA MET A 468 -14.81 -14.48 14.37
C MET A 468 -13.43 -14.85 13.82
N ILE A 469 -13.20 -14.66 12.52
CA ILE A 469 -11.90 -14.97 11.91
C ILE A 469 -10.82 -14.09 12.52
N HIS A 470 -11.07 -12.78 12.62
CA HIS A 470 -10.14 -11.86 13.26
C HIS A 470 -9.85 -12.23 14.73
N ALA A 471 -10.88 -12.58 15.49
CA ALA A 471 -10.73 -12.99 16.89
C ALA A 471 -9.88 -14.27 17.05
N VAL A 472 -10.13 -15.29 16.21
CA VAL A 472 -9.33 -16.53 16.20
C VAL A 472 -7.86 -16.22 15.83
N ARG A 473 -7.63 -15.38 14.83
CA ARG A 473 -6.29 -14.98 14.38
C ARG A 473 -5.51 -14.28 15.48
N ILE A 474 -6.13 -13.35 16.21
CA ILE A 474 -5.51 -12.68 17.35
C ILE A 474 -5.15 -13.68 18.45
N CYS A 475 -6.08 -14.56 18.84
CA CYS A 475 -5.81 -15.59 19.85
C CYS A 475 -4.60 -16.45 19.45
N HIS A 476 -4.55 -16.86 18.19
CA HIS A 476 -3.46 -17.65 17.64
C HIS A 476 -2.12 -16.89 17.64
N PHE A 477 -2.14 -15.61 17.23
CA PHE A 477 -0.99 -14.72 17.29
C PHE A 477 -0.42 -14.60 18.70
N ILE A 478 -1.27 -14.35 19.71
CA ILE A 478 -0.83 -14.23 21.11
C ILE A 478 -0.15 -15.52 21.56
N CYS A 479 -0.70 -16.70 21.24
CA CYS A 479 -0.12 -17.98 21.63
C CYS A 479 1.27 -18.23 21.05
N ILE A 480 1.46 -17.92 19.76
CA ILE A 480 2.74 -18.10 19.07
C ILE A 480 3.74 -17.04 19.55
N TYR A 481 3.36 -15.76 19.51
CA TYR A 481 4.22 -14.65 19.90
C TYR A 481 4.75 -14.80 21.33
N SER A 482 3.88 -15.19 22.27
CA SER A 482 4.25 -15.42 23.68
C SER A 482 5.33 -16.50 23.84
N ARG A 483 5.32 -17.52 22.97
CA ARG A 483 6.31 -18.60 22.97
C ARG A 483 7.61 -18.24 22.26
N ILE A 484 7.58 -17.26 21.35
CA ILE A 484 8.80 -16.69 20.73
C ILE A 484 9.53 -15.81 21.75
N LYS A 485 8.81 -14.87 22.39
CA LYS A 485 9.39 -13.90 23.34
C LYS A 485 9.53 -14.42 24.78
N TYR A 486 9.06 -15.62 25.07
CA TYR A 486 8.98 -16.17 26.44
C TYR A 486 8.22 -15.24 27.42
N SER A 487 7.15 -14.59 26.96
CA SER A 487 6.32 -13.67 27.76
C SER A 487 4.85 -13.92 27.50
N THR A 488 4.05 -14.11 28.56
CA THR A 488 2.59 -14.27 28.48
C THR A 488 1.84 -12.94 28.62
N LEU A 489 2.56 -11.84 28.84
CA LEU A 489 1.97 -10.51 28.88
C LEU A 489 1.70 -10.05 27.45
N ILE A 490 0.46 -9.62 27.18
CA ILE A 490 0.18 -8.79 26.00
C ILE A 490 0.99 -7.52 26.19
N THR A 491 2.12 -7.44 25.50
CA THR A 491 3.02 -6.30 25.60
C THR A 491 2.35 -5.08 24.95
N PRO A 492 2.80 -3.86 25.26
CA PRO A 492 2.32 -2.66 24.58
C PRO A 492 2.42 -2.77 23.05
N GLU A 493 3.41 -3.48 22.51
CA GLU A 493 3.59 -3.73 21.07
C GLU A 493 2.50 -4.65 20.51
N VAL A 494 2.16 -5.73 21.22
CA VAL A 494 1.01 -6.58 20.85
C VAL A 494 -0.29 -5.80 21.02
N ALA A 495 -0.46 -5.03 22.08
CA ALA A 495 -1.64 -4.19 22.28
C ALA A 495 -1.77 -3.09 21.21
N LEU A 496 -0.65 -2.53 20.72
CA LEU A 496 -0.60 -1.55 19.63
C LEU A 496 -0.91 -2.22 18.30
N TYR A 497 -0.36 -3.40 18.04
CA TYR A 497 -0.72 -4.22 16.88
C TYR A 497 -2.24 -4.48 16.85
N LEU A 498 -2.82 -4.87 17.99
CA LEU A 498 -4.24 -5.08 18.17
C LEU A 498 -5.10 -3.81 18.10
N ARG A 499 -4.52 -2.61 18.25
CA ARG A 499 -5.20 -1.33 18.00
C ARG A 499 -5.26 -0.98 16.51
N VAL A 500 -4.35 -1.50 15.69
CA VAL A 500 -4.10 -1.02 14.33
C VAL A 500 -4.80 -1.89 13.26
N SER A 501 -5.39 -3.03 13.63
CA SER A 501 -6.06 -3.88 12.66
C SER A 501 -7.35 -3.32 12.05
N ASP A 502 -7.99 -2.30 12.62
CA ASP A 502 -9.09 -1.57 11.96
C ASP A 502 -9.46 -0.27 12.74
N HIS A 503 -8.69 0.82 12.59
CA HIS A 503 -9.27 2.18 12.65
C HIS A 503 -8.42 3.33 12.07
N VAL A 504 -8.96 3.89 10.98
CA VAL A 504 -9.43 5.28 10.86
C VAL A 504 -8.45 6.39 11.29
N PHE A 505 -7.60 6.78 10.35
CA PHE A 505 -7.34 8.20 10.11
C PHE A 505 -8.51 8.79 9.31
N ALA A 506 -9.68 8.94 9.95
CA ALA A 506 -10.64 9.92 9.48
C ALA A 506 -10.16 11.27 10.01
N GLN A 507 -9.81 12.10 9.05
CA GLN A 507 -9.73 13.53 9.17
C GLN A 507 -10.84 14.05 10.10
N LYS A 508 -10.44 14.71 11.18
CA LYS A 508 -11.00 16.03 11.46
C LYS A 508 -10.03 17.07 10.91
#